data_AF-A0A494TIV4-F1
#
_entry.id   AF-A0A494TIV4-F1
#
_cell.length_a   1.000
_cell.length_b   1.000
_cell.length_c   1.000
_cell.angle_alpha   90.00
_cell.angle_beta   90.00
_cell.angle_gamma   90.00
#
_symmetry.space_group_name_H-M   'P 1'
#
loop_
_entity.id
_entity.type
_entity.pdbx_description
1 polymer ?
#
loop_
_entity_poly.entity_id
_entity_poly.type
_entity_poly.pdbx_seq_one_letter_code
_entity_poly.pdbx_strand_id
1 'polypeptide(L)'
;MNDALTLPWQIQLSLAAGYATYMLAYRGIRSHHKPIDVAFLAIAFGLIATGALYLLPSDHPVFSAVAAFGVSMLAGLLWRAVGALWLGKALRYFDVSWANDDPSAWTSVTTQNSKIYLSQICVLTDRGEWLNCTDTSRFADEPFGPCVLGPTGDVSIYVTDEESADGTTSENAHVTNPEYGARMTYIPAGKVQRVAFRFKKRELPARRWWGLRRIRG
;
A
#
# COMPACT_ATOMS: atom_id res chain seq x y z
N MET A 1 -11.94 5.45 -33.30
CA MET A 1 -10.75 4.88 -32.63
C MET A 1 -9.43 5.18 -33.34
N ASN A 2 -9.41 5.91 -34.47
CA ASN A 2 -8.17 6.28 -35.18
C ASN A 2 -7.62 7.67 -34.79
N ASP A 3 -8.41 8.50 -34.10
CA ASP A 3 -8.01 9.88 -33.77
C ASP A 3 -6.97 9.99 -32.65
N ALA A 4 -6.77 8.93 -31.85
CA ALA A 4 -5.71 8.91 -30.85
C ALA A 4 -4.31 8.83 -31.49
N LEU A 5 -4.20 8.21 -32.66
CA LEU A 5 -2.95 8.06 -33.40
C LEU A 5 -2.59 9.30 -34.24
N THR A 6 -3.55 10.20 -34.48
CA THR A 6 -3.33 11.47 -35.20
C THR A 6 -2.87 12.61 -34.29
N LEU A 7 -2.87 12.39 -32.97
CA LEU A 7 -2.34 13.35 -32.00
C LEU A 7 -0.82 13.54 -32.16
N PRO A 8 -0.30 14.76 -31.93
CA PRO A 8 1.14 15.00 -31.82
C PRO A 8 1.80 14.03 -30.84
N TRP A 9 2.99 13.52 -31.20
CA TRP A 9 3.70 12.50 -30.43
C TRP A 9 3.97 12.94 -28.98
N GLN A 10 4.14 14.25 -28.74
CA GLN A 10 4.32 14.83 -27.41
C GLN A 10 3.10 14.61 -26.52
N ILE A 11 1.90 14.75 -27.09
CA ILE A 11 0.63 14.56 -26.37
C ILE A 11 0.40 13.07 -26.09
N GLN A 12 0.73 12.20 -27.04
CA GLN A 12 0.66 10.75 -26.84
C GLN A 12 1.59 10.31 -25.70
N LEU A 13 2.83 10.81 -25.69
CA LEU A 13 3.80 10.54 -24.64
C LEU A 13 3.37 11.08 -23.28
N SER A 14 2.85 12.31 -23.22
CA SER A 14 2.40 12.91 -21.96
C SER A 14 1.21 12.15 -21.37
N LEU A 15 0.26 11.73 -22.20
CA LEU A 15 -0.88 10.91 -21.77
C LEU A 15 -0.44 9.53 -21.29
N ALA A 16 0.45 8.87 -22.02
CA ALA A 16 0.98 7.55 -21.65
C ALA A 16 1.77 7.63 -20.33
N ALA A 17 2.67 8.61 -20.19
CA ALA A 17 3.45 8.85 -18.99
C ALA A 17 2.56 9.19 -17.80
N GLY A 18 1.58 10.07 -18.00
CA GLY A 18 0.64 10.48 -16.97
C GLY A 18 -0.21 9.32 -16.44
N TYR A 19 -0.75 8.50 -17.33
CA TYR A 19 -1.52 7.31 -16.95
C TYR A 19 -0.67 6.25 -16.25
N ALA A 20 0.55 5.98 -16.74
CA ALA A 20 1.48 5.05 -16.08
C ALA A 20 1.86 5.54 -14.68
N THR A 21 2.12 6.84 -14.54
CA THR A 21 2.44 7.48 -13.25
C THR A 21 1.26 7.39 -12.28
N TYR A 22 0.03 7.64 -12.76
CA TYR A 22 -1.19 7.45 -11.98
C TYR A 22 -1.32 6.00 -11.47
N MET A 23 -1.12 5.01 -12.35
CA MET A 23 -1.18 3.60 -11.98
C MET A 23 -0.16 3.23 -10.91
N LEU A 24 1.04 3.81 -10.97
CA LEU A 24 2.09 3.59 -9.98
C LEU A 24 1.78 4.27 -8.65
N ALA A 25 1.35 5.53 -8.69
CA ALA A 25 1.04 6.34 -7.52
C ALA A 25 -0.14 5.76 -6.71
N TYR A 26 -1.17 5.24 -7.39
CA TYR A 26 -2.42 4.80 -6.77
C TYR A 26 -2.66 3.28 -6.83
N ARG A 27 -1.60 2.49 -7.06
CA ARG A 27 -1.69 1.01 -6.99
C ARG A 27 -2.26 0.58 -5.63
N GLY A 28 -3.32 -0.22 -5.66
CA GLY A 28 -4.03 -0.73 -4.47
C GLY A 28 -5.14 0.18 -3.90
N ILE A 29 -5.28 1.42 -4.37
CA ILE A 29 -6.28 2.40 -3.87
C ILE A 29 -7.29 2.79 -4.96
N ARG A 30 -6.97 2.50 -6.22
CA ARG A 30 -7.71 2.93 -7.43
C ARG A 30 -9.18 2.52 -7.53
N SER A 31 -9.66 1.54 -6.77
CA SER A 31 -11.01 0.96 -6.92
C SER A 31 -12.13 1.97 -6.67
N HIS A 32 -11.82 3.13 -6.07
CA HIS A 32 -12.81 4.14 -5.71
C HIS A 32 -12.72 5.45 -6.52
N HIS A 33 -11.72 5.59 -7.40
CA HIS A 33 -11.63 6.78 -8.24
C HIS A 33 -12.66 6.73 -9.35
N LYS A 34 -13.43 7.82 -9.52
CA LYS A 34 -14.34 7.92 -10.65
C LYS A 34 -13.52 8.04 -11.94
N PRO A 35 -14.03 7.56 -13.09
CA PRO A 35 -13.32 7.67 -14.36
C PRO A 35 -12.84 9.10 -14.69
N ILE A 36 -13.60 10.11 -14.25
CA ILE A 36 -13.23 11.52 -14.40
C ILE A 36 -12.01 11.90 -13.57
N ASP A 37 -11.89 11.40 -12.33
CA ASP A 37 -10.75 11.65 -11.45
C ASP A 37 -9.48 11.00 -12.03
N VAL A 38 -9.63 9.80 -12.60
CA VAL A 38 -8.54 9.10 -13.29
C VAL A 38 -8.04 9.92 -14.47
N ALA A 39 -8.95 10.48 -15.28
CA ALA A 39 -8.58 11.31 -16.42
C ALA A 39 -7.83 12.57 -15.99
N PHE A 40 -8.34 13.30 -14.99
CA PHE A 40 -7.69 14.51 -14.50
C PHE A 40 -6.35 14.25 -13.82
N LEU A 41 -6.24 13.17 -13.03
CA LEU A 41 -4.97 12.79 -12.42
C LEU A 41 -3.94 12.35 -13.46
N ALA A 42 -4.36 11.60 -14.48
CA ALA A 42 -3.48 11.24 -15.59
C ALA A 42 -2.98 12.49 -16.34
N ILE A 43 -3.85 13.48 -16.59
CA ILE A 43 -3.45 14.75 -17.19
C ILE A 43 -2.48 15.52 -16.27
N ALA A 44 -2.75 15.59 -14.96
CA ALA A 44 -1.90 16.28 -14.01
C ALA A 44 -0.47 15.70 -13.96
N PHE A 45 -0.33 14.37 -13.94
CA PHE A 45 0.99 13.74 -14.06
C PHE A 45 1.59 13.90 -15.47
N GLY A 46 0.76 13.86 -16.52
CA GLY A 46 1.19 14.12 -17.90
C GLY A 46 1.77 15.53 -18.11
N LEU A 47 1.30 16.53 -17.35
CA LEU A 47 1.89 17.87 -17.34
C LEU A 47 3.33 17.87 -16.81
N ILE A 48 3.65 17.00 -15.85
CA ILE A 48 5.04 16.83 -15.35
C ILE A 48 5.93 16.28 -16.47
N ALA A 49 5.45 15.26 -17.19
CA ALA A 49 6.16 14.72 -18.35
C ALA A 49 6.35 15.80 -19.45
N THR A 50 5.32 16.61 -19.70
CA THR A 50 5.38 17.71 -20.69
C THR A 50 6.38 18.79 -20.28
N GLY A 51 6.39 19.17 -19.00
CA GLY A 51 7.37 20.10 -18.45
C GLY A 51 8.80 19.56 -18.55
N ALA A 52 9.00 18.27 -18.26
CA ALA A 52 10.30 17.62 -18.42
C ALA A 52 10.78 17.63 -19.88
N LEU A 53 9.89 17.34 -20.85
CA LEU A 53 10.20 17.42 -22.28
C LEU A 53 10.65 18.81 -22.72
N TYR A 54 10.06 19.87 -22.17
CA TYR A 54 10.41 21.25 -22.51
C TYR A 54 11.76 21.68 -21.92
N LEU A 55 12.15 21.11 -20.78
CA LEU A 55 13.39 21.44 -20.08
C LEU A 55 14.59 20.60 -20.54
N LEU A 56 14.35 19.45 -21.17
CA LEU A 56 15.40 18.55 -21.66
C LEU A 56 15.92 18.99 -23.04
N PRO A 57 17.23 18.90 -23.30
CA PRO A 57 17.81 19.24 -24.60
C PRO A 57 17.17 18.42 -25.74
N SER A 58 16.90 19.08 -26.87
CA SER A 58 16.21 18.48 -28.02
C SER A 58 17.12 17.64 -28.93
N ASP A 59 18.42 17.56 -28.64
CA ASP A 59 19.42 16.94 -29.53
C ASP A 59 19.16 15.44 -29.76
N HIS A 60 18.51 14.78 -28.80
CA HIS A 60 18.11 13.38 -28.90
C HIS A 60 16.64 13.19 -28.45
N PRO A 61 15.66 13.33 -29.36
CA PRO A 61 14.24 13.34 -29.00
C PRO A 61 13.77 12.04 -28.32
N VAL A 62 14.36 10.90 -28.68
CA VAL A 62 14.07 9.61 -28.05
C VAL A 62 14.58 9.57 -26.61
N PHE A 63 15.77 10.10 -26.34
CA PHE A 63 16.33 10.15 -24.99
C PHE A 63 15.49 11.08 -24.11
N SER A 64 15.13 12.25 -24.61
CA SER A 64 14.29 13.22 -23.89
C SER A 64 12.90 12.64 -23.60
N ALA A 65 12.35 11.83 -24.49
CA ALA A 65 11.11 11.10 -24.27
C ALA A 65 11.20 10.09 -23.12
N VAL A 66 12.24 9.25 -23.11
CA VAL A 66 12.47 8.26 -22.04
C VAL A 66 12.74 8.95 -20.71
N ALA A 67 13.55 10.00 -20.70
CA ALA A 67 13.85 10.77 -19.51
C ALA A 67 12.59 11.46 -18.93
N ALA A 68 11.77 12.08 -19.77
CA ALA A 68 10.51 12.70 -19.35
C ALA A 68 9.52 11.69 -18.75
N PHE A 69 9.42 10.50 -19.37
CA PHE A 69 8.62 9.40 -18.85
C PHE A 69 9.13 8.96 -17.45
N GLY A 70 10.44 8.79 -17.30
CA GLY A 70 11.07 8.43 -16.03
C GLY A 70 10.86 9.48 -14.93
N VAL A 71 11.02 10.77 -15.26
CA VAL A 71 10.79 11.89 -14.32
C VAL A 71 9.34 11.90 -13.82
N SER A 72 8.36 11.70 -14.71
CA SER A 72 6.96 11.60 -14.32
C SER A 72 6.73 10.43 -13.36
N MET A 73 7.27 9.24 -13.66
CA MET A 73 7.14 8.08 -12.76
C MET A 73 7.78 8.32 -11.38
N LEU A 74 8.97 8.93 -11.34
CA LEU A 74 9.63 9.30 -10.09
C LEU A 74 8.80 10.30 -9.29
N ALA A 75 8.16 11.27 -9.96
CA ALA A 75 7.24 12.20 -9.31
C ALA A 75 6.03 11.48 -8.71
N GLY A 76 5.45 10.48 -9.40
CA GLY A 76 4.38 9.65 -8.86
C GLY A 76 4.80 8.80 -7.65
N LEU A 77 6.02 8.24 -7.69
CA LEU A 77 6.59 7.52 -6.55
C LEU A 77 6.83 8.44 -5.35
N LEU A 78 7.37 9.63 -5.59
CA LEU A 78 7.62 10.62 -4.56
C LEU A 78 6.30 11.14 -3.96
N TRP A 79 5.28 11.33 -4.80
CA TRP A 79 3.93 11.67 -4.35
C TRP A 79 3.38 10.60 -3.41
N ARG A 80 3.48 9.32 -3.79
CA ARG A 80 3.03 8.20 -2.97
C ARG A 80 3.82 8.06 -1.66
N ALA A 81 5.13 8.23 -1.71
CA ALA A 81 6.00 8.05 -0.54
C ALA A 81 5.90 9.20 0.46
N VAL A 82 5.74 10.43 -0.03
CA VAL A 82 5.92 11.65 0.77
C VAL A 82 4.76 12.62 0.54
N GLY A 83 4.44 12.94 -0.72
CA GLY A 83 3.46 13.97 -1.06
C GLY A 83 2.09 13.80 -0.40
N ALA A 84 1.50 12.61 -0.49
CA ALA A 84 0.19 12.31 0.10
C ALA A 84 0.19 12.49 1.64
N LEU A 85 1.27 12.07 2.31
CA LEU A 85 1.42 12.23 3.76
C LEU A 85 1.56 13.69 4.18
N TRP A 86 2.31 14.48 3.41
CA TRP A 86 2.51 15.90 3.67
C TRP A 86 1.25 16.70 3.41
N LEU A 87 0.54 16.44 2.31
CA LEU A 87 -0.74 17.09 2.03
C LEU A 87 -1.74 16.82 3.15
N GLY A 88 -1.88 15.56 3.59
CA GLY A 88 -2.74 15.22 4.73
C GLY A 88 -2.35 15.95 6.02
N LYS A 89 -1.06 16.06 6.33
CA LYS A 89 -0.57 16.84 7.48
C LYS A 89 -0.87 18.34 7.34
N ALA A 90 -0.66 18.90 6.16
CA ALA A 90 -0.92 20.30 5.89
C ALA A 90 -2.42 20.62 6.02
N LEU A 91 -3.28 19.81 5.41
CA LEU A 91 -4.74 19.96 5.51
C LEU A 91 -5.24 19.88 6.95
N ARG A 92 -4.67 18.98 7.77
CA ARG A 92 -4.96 18.91 9.21
C ARG A 92 -4.42 20.10 9.99
N TYR A 93 -3.22 20.59 9.64
CA TYR A 93 -2.64 21.77 10.28
C TYR A 93 -3.48 23.04 10.01
N PHE A 94 -4.02 23.16 8.80
CA PHE A 94 -4.92 24.26 8.42
C PHE A 94 -6.38 24.02 8.79
N ASP A 95 -6.70 22.95 9.52
CA ASP A 95 -8.05 22.56 9.96
C ASP A 95 -9.08 22.47 8.81
N VAL A 96 -8.62 22.20 7.60
CA VAL A 96 -9.46 22.13 6.39
C VAL A 96 -10.22 20.80 6.35
N SER A 97 -9.57 19.70 6.73
CA SER A 97 -10.20 18.39 6.77
C SER A 97 -9.49 17.43 7.73
N TRP A 98 -10.32 16.73 8.52
CA TRP A 98 -9.93 15.59 9.35
C TRP A 98 -10.29 14.25 8.73
N ALA A 99 -11.10 14.26 7.67
CA ALA A 99 -11.49 13.05 6.95
C ALA A 99 -10.30 12.58 6.09
N ASN A 100 -9.92 11.31 6.24
CA ASN A 100 -9.13 10.65 5.22
C ASN A 100 -10.09 10.32 4.07
N ASP A 101 -9.71 10.61 2.84
CA ASP A 101 -10.44 10.19 1.62
C ASP A 101 -10.37 8.66 1.41
N ASP A 102 -9.98 7.91 2.45
CA ASP A 102 -9.97 6.46 2.46
C ASP A 102 -11.45 5.99 2.42
N PRO A 103 -11.83 5.19 1.41
CA PRO A 103 -13.21 4.83 1.12
C PRO A 103 -13.89 4.03 2.23
N SER A 104 -13.11 3.51 3.18
CA SER A 104 -13.62 2.91 4.41
C SER A 104 -12.55 2.92 5.51
N ALA A 105 -12.98 2.82 6.76
CA ALA A 105 -12.08 2.59 7.89
C ALA A 105 -11.24 1.30 7.70
N TRP A 106 -11.80 0.30 7.02
CA TRP A 106 -11.08 -0.91 6.59
C TRP A 106 -9.90 -0.56 5.69
N THR A 107 -10.12 0.21 4.61
CA THR A 107 -9.06 0.65 3.70
C THR A 107 -8.00 1.51 4.40
N SER A 108 -8.43 2.38 5.33
CA SER A 108 -7.50 3.15 6.16
C SER A 108 -6.58 2.24 6.98
N VAL A 109 -7.10 1.18 7.58
CA VAL A 109 -6.29 0.25 8.39
C VAL A 109 -5.38 -0.64 7.53
N THR A 110 -5.84 -1.07 6.35
CA THR A 110 -5.05 -1.94 5.45
C THR A 110 -3.99 -1.18 4.66
N THR A 111 -4.23 0.10 4.37
CA THR A 111 -3.39 0.91 3.47
C THR A 111 -2.45 1.84 4.25
N GLN A 112 -2.77 2.17 5.50
CA GLN A 112 -1.95 3.11 6.27
C GLN A 112 -0.70 2.45 6.88
N ASN A 113 0.43 2.96 6.37
CA ASN A 113 1.67 3.20 7.10
C ASN A 113 2.64 2.01 7.25
N SER A 114 3.70 2.03 6.44
CA SER A 114 4.86 1.11 6.49
C SER A 114 5.70 1.16 7.78
N LYS A 115 5.30 1.99 8.76
CA LYS A 115 5.98 2.18 10.05
C LYS A 115 5.30 1.48 11.22
N ILE A 116 4.07 1.00 11.02
CA ILE A 116 3.28 0.30 12.02
C ILE A 116 3.09 -1.12 11.49
N TYR A 117 3.52 -2.10 12.27
CA TYR A 117 3.37 -3.49 11.86
C TYR A 117 2.18 -4.10 12.59
N LEU A 118 1.39 -4.86 11.85
CA LEU A 118 0.38 -5.72 12.43
C LEU A 118 1.11 -6.80 13.22
N SER A 119 0.82 -6.95 14.51
CA SER A 119 1.42 -7.94 15.40
C SER A 119 0.48 -9.12 15.67
N GLN A 120 -0.83 -8.89 15.64
CA GLN A 120 -1.86 -9.89 15.88
C GLN A 120 -3.10 -9.56 15.05
N ILE A 121 -3.75 -10.58 14.53
CA ILE A 121 -5.05 -10.47 13.87
C ILE A 121 -5.98 -11.56 14.36
N CYS A 122 -7.22 -11.18 14.67
CA CYS A 122 -8.26 -12.05 15.18
C CYS A 122 -9.52 -11.81 14.35
N VAL A 123 -10.12 -12.88 13.82
CA VAL A 123 -11.33 -12.82 13.01
C VAL A 123 -12.43 -13.61 13.69
N LEU A 124 -13.52 -12.94 14.04
CA LEU A 124 -14.74 -13.57 14.54
C LEU A 124 -15.61 -13.98 13.36
N THR A 125 -15.94 -15.26 13.28
CA THR A 125 -16.85 -15.78 12.25
C THR A 125 -18.32 -15.61 12.65
N ASP A 126 -19.23 -15.75 11.68
CA ASP A 126 -20.68 -15.80 11.92
C ASP A 126 -21.12 -16.95 12.84
N ARG A 127 -20.27 -17.96 13.02
CA ARG A 127 -20.47 -19.08 13.96
C ARG A 127 -20.05 -18.77 15.39
N GLY A 128 -19.48 -17.59 15.63
CA GLY A 128 -18.99 -17.18 16.94
C GLY A 128 -17.61 -17.73 17.29
N GLU A 129 -16.88 -18.30 16.33
CA GLU A 129 -15.51 -18.79 16.53
C GLU A 129 -14.48 -17.69 16.22
N TRP A 130 -13.39 -17.64 16.97
CA TRP A 130 -12.26 -16.77 16.67
C TRP A 130 -11.16 -17.54 15.96
N LEU A 131 -10.83 -17.07 14.76
CA LEU A 131 -9.64 -17.49 14.03
C LEU A 131 -8.54 -16.48 14.30
N ASN A 132 -7.49 -16.91 15.00
CA ASN A 132 -6.45 -16.04 15.52
C ASN A 132 -5.10 -16.32 14.85
N CYS A 133 -4.35 -15.27 14.59
CA CYS A 133 -2.92 -15.30 14.33
C CYS A 133 -2.23 -14.50 15.43
N THR A 134 -1.67 -15.19 16.41
CA THR A 134 -1.12 -14.59 17.65
C THR A 134 0.18 -13.83 17.43
N ASP A 135 1.02 -14.29 16.50
CA ASP A 135 2.25 -13.61 16.10
C ASP A 135 2.42 -13.63 14.57
N THR A 136 2.03 -12.53 13.95
CA THR A 136 2.15 -12.31 12.51
C THR A 136 3.61 -12.22 12.04
N SER A 137 4.56 -11.90 12.92
CA SER A 137 5.97 -11.74 12.52
C SER A 137 6.59 -13.06 12.05
N ARG A 138 6.06 -14.19 12.52
CA ARG A 138 6.43 -15.55 12.07
C ARG A 138 6.14 -15.79 10.58
N PHE A 139 5.21 -15.03 10.01
CA PHE A 139 4.74 -15.20 8.63
C PHE A 139 5.09 -13.98 7.76
N ALA A 140 5.99 -13.11 8.23
CA ALA A 140 6.34 -11.87 7.52
C ALA A 140 7.00 -12.14 6.14
N ASP A 141 7.81 -13.19 6.07
CA ASP A 141 8.57 -13.60 4.87
C ASP A 141 7.84 -14.67 4.04
N GLU A 142 6.60 -15.02 4.41
CA GLU A 142 5.78 -15.96 3.62
C GLU A 142 5.33 -15.32 2.30
N PRO A 143 4.96 -16.11 1.27
CA PRO A 143 4.67 -15.60 -0.08
C PRO A 143 3.62 -14.50 -0.16
N PHE A 144 2.68 -14.46 0.78
CA PHE A 144 1.59 -13.49 0.85
C PHE A 144 1.73 -12.49 2.01
N GLY A 145 2.89 -12.50 2.68
CA GLY A 145 3.12 -11.77 3.92
C GLY A 145 2.26 -12.30 5.06
N PRO A 146 2.13 -11.57 6.19
CA PRO A 146 1.51 -12.09 7.40
C PRO A 146 -0.01 -12.28 7.31
N CYS A 147 -0.68 -11.52 6.46
CA CYS A 147 -2.11 -11.62 6.19
C CYS A 147 -2.46 -10.85 4.91
N VAL A 148 -3.57 -11.22 4.28
CA VAL A 148 -4.15 -10.49 3.15
C VAL A 148 -5.52 -9.97 3.56
N LEU A 149 -5.73 -8.67 3.38
CA LEU A 149 -6.98 -7.98 3.71
C LEU A 149 -7.60 -7.49 2.41
N GLY A 150 -8.67 -8.15 1.97
CA GLY A 150 -9.33 -7.87 0.70
C GLY A 150 -10.18 -6.60 0.77
N PRO A 151 -10.33 -5.86 -0.33
CA PRO A 151 -11.10 -4.61 -0.36
C PRO A 151 -12.60 -4.83 -0.08
N THR A 152 -13.10 -6.06 -0.24
CA THR A 152 -14.48 -6.44 0.00
C THR A 152 -14.74 -6.92 1.43
N GLY A 153 -13.73 -6.89 2.31
CA GLY A 153 -13.83 -7.33 3.71
C GLY A 153 -13.54 -8.81 3.94
N ASP A 154 -13.14 -9.53 2.89
CA ASP A 154 -12.55 -10.87 2.97
C ASP A 154 -11.14 -10.83 3.56
N VAL A 155 -10.76 -11.90 4.25
CA VAL A 155 -9.53 -11.93 5.04
C VAL A 155 -8.84 -13.28 4.86
N SER A 156 -7.53 -13.26 4.58
CA SER A 156 -6.69 -14.45 4.60
C SER A 156 -5.64 -14.33 5.69
N ILE A 157 -5.58 -15.32 6.59
CA ILE A 157 -4.64 -15.34 7.73
C ILE A 157 -4.05 -16.73 7.96
N TYR A 158 -2.89 -16.78 8.60
CA TYR A 158 -2.32 -18.00 9.16
C TYR A 158 -2.93 -18.24 10.54
N VAL A 159 -3.84 -19.21 10.65
CA VAL A 159 -4.61 -19.48 11.87
C VAL A 159 -3.76 -20.29 12.84
N THR A 160 -3.13 -19.63 13.81
CA THR A 160 -2.33 -20.27 14.86
C THR A 160 -3.21 -20.87 15.95
N ASP A 161 -4.32 -20.21 16.26
CA ASP A 161 -5.20 -20.60 17.36
C ASP A 161 -6.65 -20.40 16.94
N GLU A 162 -7.51 -21.32 17.36
CA GLU A 162 -8.95 -21.25 17.16
C GLU A 162 -9.63 -21.22 18.53
N GLU A 163 -10.47 -20.21 18.77
CA GLU A 163 -11.31 -20.15 19.97
C GLU A 163 -12.75 -20.47 19.57
N SER A 164 -13.29 -21.57 20.10
CA SER A 164 -14.69 -21.92 19.86
C SER A 164 -15.64 -20.97 20.60
N ALA A 165 -16.91 -20.95 20.20
CA ALA A 165 -17.94 -20.15 20.86
C ALA A 165 -18.09 -20.46 22.37
N ASP A 166 -17.71 -21.67 22.79
CA ASP A 166 -17.71 -22.13 24.18
C ASP A 166 -16.50 -21.63 25.01
N GLY A 167 -15.60 -20.85 24.40
CA GLY A 167 -14.39 -20.31 25.03
C GLY A 167 -13.21 -21.29 25.08
N THR A 168 -13.33 -22.46 24.48
CA THR A 168 -12.22 -23.42 24.34
C THR A 168 -11.27 -22.98 23.24
N THR A 169 -10.00 -22.81 23.60
CA THR A 169 -8.92 -22.49 22.64
C THR A 169 -8.19 -23.76 22.22
N SER A 170 -8.06 -23.99 20.92
CA SER A 170 -7.23 -25.04 20.33
C SER A 170 -6.11 -24.42 19.50
N GLU A 171 -4.87 -24.78 19.81
CA GLU A 171 -3.71 -24.39 19.01
C GLU A 171 -3.61 -25.28 17.76
N ASN A 172 -3.35 -24.65 16.62
CA ASN A 172 -3.22 -25.30 15.34
C ASN A 172 -1.73 -25.61 15.09
N ALA A 173 -1.29 -26.81 15.47
CA ALA A 173 0.13 -27.20 15.37
C ALA A 173 0.66 -27.30 13.93
N HIS A 174 -0.23 -27.38 12.93
CA HIS A 174 0.10 -27.66 11.54
C HIS A 174 -0.01 -26.45 10.61
N VAL A 175 0.15 -25.23 11.13
CA VAL A 175 0.20 -24.03 10.28
C VAL A 175 1.41 -24.01 9.38
N THR A 176 2.54 -24.54 9.83
CA THR A 176 3.78 -24.62 9.03
C THR A 176 4.18 -26.07 8.86
N ASN A 177 4.45 -26.47 7.63
CA ASN A 177 4.90 -27.79 7.27
C ASN A 177 6.22 -27.70 6.47
N PRO A 178 7.28 -28.45 6.81
CA PRO A 178 8.56 -28.39 6.09
C PRO A 178 8.48 -28.79 4.60
N GLU A 179 7.53 -29.64 4.23
CA GLU A 179 7.35 -30.13 2.86
C GLU A 179 6.40 -29.24 2.04
N TYR A 180 5.34 -28.72 2.67
CA TYR A 180 4.25 -28.00 1.99
C TYR A 180 4.21 -26.48 2.27
N GLY A 181 5.07 -25.97 3.15
CA GLY A 181 5.11 -24.55 3.53
C GLY A 181 4.04 -24.15 4.56
N ALA A 182 3.73 -22.86 4.62
CA ALA A 182 2.75 -22.32 5.56
C ALA A 182 1.31 -22.33 4.99
N ARG A 183 0.36 -22.82 5.79
CA ARG A 183 -1.07 -22.91 5.48
C ARG A 183 -1.78 -21.61 5.81
N MET A 184 -2.19 -20.89 4.78
CA MET A 184 -3.04 -19.71 4.90
C MET A 184 -4.52 -20.10 4.75
N THR A 185 -5.39 -19.56 5.59
CA THR A 185 -6.84 -19.80 5.57
C THR A 185 -7.56 -18.59 5.02
N TYR A 186 -8.39 -18.80 4.00
CA TYR A 186 -9.25 -17.77 3.41
C TYR A 186 -10.62 -17.74 4.09
N ILE A 187 -11.05 -16.55 4.52
CA ILE A 187 -12.33 -16.30 5.18
C ILE A 187 -13.14 -15.34 4.30
N PRO A 188 -14.25 -15.80 3.70
CA PRO A 188 -15.10 -14.96 2.86
C PRO A 188 -15.71 -13.80 3.66
N ALA A 189 -15.89 -12.64 3.03
CA ALA A 189 -16.45 -11.44 3.68
C ALA A 189 -17.81 -11.71 4.38
N GLY A 190 -18.69 -12.50 3.76
CA GLY A 190 -20.00 -12.85 4.34
C GLY A 190 -19.94 -13.74 5.58
N LYS A 191 -18.76 -14.28 5.93
CA LYS A 191 -18.50 -15.06 7.14
C LYS A 191 -17.79 -14.27 8.22
N VAL A 192 -17.28 -13.08 7.90
CA VAL A 192 -16.59 -12.21 8.85
C VAL A 192 -17.62 -11.37 9.60
N GLN A 193 -17.76 -11.62 10.89
CA GLN A 193 -18.59 -10.77 11.75
C GLN A 193 -17.79 -9.59 12.29
N ARG A 194 -16.53 -9.83 12.69
CA ARG A 194 -15.64 -8.80 13.25
C ARG A 194 -14.19 -9.14 13.00
N VAL A 195 -13.37 -8.12 12.74
CA VAL A 195 -11.92 -8.25 12.70
C VAL A 195 -11.33 -7.35 13.77
N ALA A 196 -10.45 -7.91 14.59
CA ALA A 196 -9.67 -7.18 15.56
C ALA A 196 -8.19 -7.21 15.18
N PHE A 197 -7.56 -6.05 15.19
CA PHE A 197 -6.15 -5.89 14.87
C PHE A 197 -5.41 -5.42 16.11
N ARG A 198 -4.20 -5.94 16.30
CA ARG A 198 -3.23 -5.35 17.21
C ARG A 198 -2.05 -4.85 16.40
N PHE A 199 -1.74 -3.58 16.56
CA PHE A 199 -0.61 -2.93 15.94
C PHE A 199 0.48 -2.69 16.96
N LYS A 200 1.72 -2.93 16.56
CA LYS A 200 2.89 -2.54 17.35
C LYS A 200 3.71 -1.53 16.55
N LYS A 201 4.15 -0.48 17.25
CA LYS A 201 4.99 0.56 16.65
C LYS A 201 6.36 -0.06 16.38
N ARG A 202 6.89 0.12 15.16
CA ARG A 202 8.28 -0.28 14.90
C ARG A 202 9.19 0.60 15.73
N GLU A 203 9.74 0.04 16.80
CA GLU A 203 10.91 0.60 17.45
C GLU A 203 12.04 0.47 16.42
N LEU A 204 12.40 1.58 15.77
CA LEU A 204 13.67 1.63 15.05
C LEU A 204 14.74 1.23 16.07
N PRO A 205 15.66 0.30 15.75
CA PRO A 205 16.77 0.02 16.65
C PRO A 205 17.39 1.38 16.99
N ALA A 206 17.36 1.74 18.28
CA ALA A 206 17.97 2.96 18.76
C ALA A 206 19.34 3.05 18.11
N ARG A 207 19.60 4.11 17.33
CA ARG A 207 20.86 4.32 16.61
C ARG A 207 21.96 3.98 17.61
N ARG A 208 22.56 2.80 17.46
CA ARG A 208 23.62 2.33 18.32
C ARG A 208 24.79 3.21 17.90
N TRP A 209 24.91 4.36 18.57
CA TRP A 209 25.98 5.32 18.39
C TRP A 209 27.29 4.60 18.74
N TRP A 210 27.86 3.94 17.74
CA TRP A 210 29.25 3.54 17.75
C TRP A 210 30.06 4.77 17.36
N GLY A 211 30.87 5.28 18.28
CA GLY A 211 31.92 6.25 17.96
C GLY A 211 32.07 7.38 18.95
N LEU A 212 32.82 7.13 20.03
CA LEU A 212 33.95 7.94 20.52
C LEU A 212 34.29 7.50 21.95
N ARG A 213 35.00 6.36 22.06
CA ARG A 213 35.90 6.17 23.21
C ARG A 213 37.02 7.19 23.02
N ARG A 214 36.94 8.25 23.83
CA ARG A 214 37.97 9.26 24.01
C ARG A 214 39.27 8.54 24.41
N ILE A 215 40.23 8.48 23.50
CA ILE A 215 41.62 8.13 23.79
C ILE A 215 42.11 9.22 24.74
N ARG A 216 42.37 8.87 26.00
CA ARG A 216 43.21 9.69 26.89
C ARG A 216 44.61 9.12 26.80
N GLY A 217 45.52 9.90 26.23
CA GLY A 217 46.92 9.89 26.64
C GLY A 217 47.08 10.59 27.99
#